data_AF-A0A3M7RHZ4-F1
#
_entry.id   AF-A0A3M7RHZ4-F1
#
_cell.length_a   1.000
_cell.length_b   1.000
_cell.length_c   1.000
_cell.angle_alpha   90.00
_cell.angle_beta   90.00
_cell.angle_gamma   90.00
#
_symmetry.space_group_name_H-M   'P 1'
#
loop_
_entity.id
_entity.type
_entity.pdbx_description
1 polymer ?
#
loop_
_entity_poly.entity_id
_entity_poly.type
_entity_poly.pdbx_seq_one_letter_code
_entity_poly.pdbx_strand_id
1 'polypeptide(L)' 'MSILQAVGLSILPNLGGIVSSYFTRKNLKTWFESLDKPSWRPPSWAFGPVWTTLYTSMGYASYLI' A
#
# COMPACT_ATOMS: atom_id res chain seq x y z
N MET A 1 -16.34 -17.27 11.43
CA MET A 1 -15.27 -16.29 11.19
C MET A 1 -14.93 -15.60 12.51
N SER A 2 -13.72 -15.78 13.04
CA SER A 2 -13.32 -15.16 14.31
C SER A 2 -12.69 -13.78 14.06
N ILE A 3 -12.78 -12.86 15.02
CA ILE A 3 -12.17 -11.52 14.95
C ILE A 3 -10.68 -11.59 14.64
N LEU A 4 -10.00 -12.64 15.10
CA LEU A 4 -8.59 -12.88 14.82
C LEU A 4 -8.31 -13.03 13.31
N GLN A 5 -9.22 -13.65 12.56
CA GLN A 5 -9.10 -13.81 11.11
C GLN A 5 -9.31 -12.49 10.36
N ALA A 6 -10.27 -11.66 10.77
CA ALA A 6 -10.50 -10.32 10.18
C ALA A 6 -9.25 -9.43 10.32
N VAL A 7 -8.67 -9.43 11.51
CA VAL A 7 -7.47 -8.65 11.84
C VAL A 7 -6.27 -9.18 11.07
N GLY A 8 -6.06 -10.50 11.06
CA GLY A 8 -4.95 -11.13 10.34
C GLY A 8 -4.98 -10.82 8.83
N LEU A 9 -6.13 -11.04 8.18
CA LEU A 9 -6.28 -10.84 6.74
C LEU A 9 -6.15 -9.37 6.32
N SER A 10 -6.50 -8.42 7.20
CA SER A 10 -6.37 -6.98 6.92
C SER A 10 -4.95 -6.44 7.16
N ILE A 11 -4.22 -6.99 8.13
CA ILE A 11 -2.87 -6.50 8.49
C ILE A 11 -1.78 -7.11 7.60
N LEU A 12 -1.91 -8.39 7.23
CA LEU A 12 -0.92 -9.09 6.39
C LEU A 12 -0.53 -8.35 5.09
N PRO A 13 -1.47 -7.89 4.25
CA PRO A 13 -1.11 -7.19 3.01
C PRO A 13 -0.42 -5.84 3.27
N ASN A 14 -0.77 -5.15 4.36
CA ASN A 14 -0.11 -3.91 4.77
C ASN A 14 1.35 -4.15 5.17
N LEU A 15 1.65 -5.25 5.88
CA LEU A 15 3.02 -5.62 6.23
C LEU A 15 3.86 -5.91 4.98
N GLY A 16 3.31 -6.67 4.02
CA GLY A 16 3.95 -6.89 2.72
C GLY A 16 4.24 -5.58 2.00
N GLY A 17 3.26 -4.67 1.94
CA GLY A 17 3.42 -3.35 1.34
C GLY A 17 4.51 -2.48 1.98
N ILE A 18 4.66 -2.53 3.32
CA ILE A 18 5.71 -1.80 4.04
C ILE A 18 7.10 -2.36 3.70
N VAL A 19 7.25 -3.68 3.72
CA VAL A 19 8.51 -4.36 3.41
C VAL A 19 8.91 -4.09 1.96
N SER A 20 8.01 -4.32 1.01
CA SER A 20 8.24 -4.04 -0.41
C SER A 20 8.56 -2.56 -0.66
N SER A 21 7.88 -1.65 0.04
CA SER A 21 8.18 -0.22 -0.06
C SER A 21 9.62 0.06 0.35
N TYR A 22 10.12 -0.53 1.45
CA TYR A 22 11.48 -0.32 1.92
C TYR A 22 12.55 -0.69 0.87
N PHE A 23 12.39 -1.83 0.21
CA PHE A 23 13.30 -2.26 -0.85
C PHE A 23 13.23 -1.35 -2.09
N THR A 24 12.02 -0.91 -2.47
CA THR A 24 11.82 -0.12 -3.69
C THR A 24 12.10 1.37 -3.52
N ARG A 25 12.18 1.91 -2.29
CA ARG A 25 12.39 3.36 -2.02
C ARG A 25 13.60 3.93 -2.75
N LYS A 26 14.70 3.17 -2.82
CA LYS A 26 15.94 3.64 -3.45
C LYS A 26 15.75 3.84 -4.97
N ASN A 27 15.12 2.87 -5.63
CA ASN A 27 14.85 2.96 -7.07
C ASN A 27 13.84 4.05 -7.41
N LEU A 28 12.85 4.30 -6.54
CA LEU A 28 11.90 5.41 -6.69
C LEU A 28 12.62 6.77 -6.70
N LYS A 29 13.57 7.00 -5.80
CA LYS A 29 14.31 8.28 -5.78
C LYS A 29 15.17 8.51 -7.02
N THR A 30 15.68 7.45 -7.64
CA THR A 30 16.57 7.60 -8.81
C THR A 30 15.79 7.73 -10.11
N TRP A 31 14.90 6.77 -10.39
CA TRP A 31 14.20 6.68 -11.67
C TRP A 31 12.88 7.45 -11.68
N PHE A 32 12.07 7.35 -10.61
CA PHE A 32 10.78 8.02 -10.59
C PHE A 32 10.91 9.54 -10.40
N GLU A 33 12.00 10.00 -9.79
CA GLU A 33 12.27 11.44 -9.73
C GLU A 33 12.71 12.03 -11.07
N SER A 34 13.42 11.27 -11.91
CA SER A 34 13.94 11.74 -13.21
C SER A 34 12.89 11.80 -14.34
N LEU A 35 11.68 11.26 -14.12
CA LEU A 35 10.61 11.30 -15.11
C LEU A 35 9.95 12.67 -15.21
N ASP A 36 9.61 13.09 -16.43
CA ASP A 36 8.72 14.24 -16.64
C ASP A 36 7.31 13.89 -16.18
N LYS A 37 6.86 14.63 -15.17
CA LYS A 37 5.65 14.34 -14.41
C LYS A 37 4.60 15.40 -14.69
N PRO A 38 3.34 15.01 -15.01
CA PRO A 38 2.26 15.97 -15.20
C PRO A 38 1.98 16.75 -13.91
N SER A 39 1.57 18.02 -14.05
CA SER A 39 1.35 18.95 -12.93
C SER A 39 0.21 18.55 -11.98
N TRP A 40 -0.76 17.76 -12.47
CA TRP A 40 -1.94 17.33 -11.72
C TRP A 40 -1.73 16.05 -10.89
N ARG A 41 -0.54 15.44 -10.94
CA ARG A 41 -0.31 14.18 -10.22
C ARG A 41 -0.43 14.39 -8.70
N PRO A 42 -0.96 13.42 -7.96
CA PRO A 42 -0.95 13.47 -6.51
C PRO A 42 0.49 13.44 -5.97
N PRO A 43 0.75 14.07 -4.81
CA PRO A 43 2.04 14.06 -4.16
C PRO A 43 2.43 12.64 -3.72
N SER A 44 3.73 12.37 -3.61
CA SER A 44 4.26 11.02 -3.32
C SER A 44 3.79 10.44 -1.98
N TRP A 45 3.48 11.29 -0.99
CA TRP A 45 2.95 10.85 0.30
C TRP A 45 1.53 10.28 0.20
N ALA A 46 0.74 10.68 -0.80
CA ALA A 46 -0.66 10.24 -0.96
C ALA A 46 -0.76 8.74 -1.29
N PHE A 47 0.29 8.15 -1.85
CA PHE A 47 0.34 6.71 -2.10
C PHE A 47 0.23 5.89 -0.81
N GLY A 48 0.78 6.37 0.31
CA GLY A 48 0.72 5.66 1.60
C GLY A 48 -0.72 5.40 2.04
N PRO A 49 -1.53 6.46 2.28
CA PRO A 49 -2.94 6.31 2.65
C PRO A 49 -3.75 5.48 1.66
N VAL A 50 -3.59 5.69 0.34
CA VAL A 50 -4.33 4.96 -0.69
C VAL A 50 -4.07 3.46 -0.60
N TRP A 51 -2.81 3.04 -0.53
CA TRP A 51 -2.47 1.61 -0.41
C TRP A 51 -2.95 1.01 0.91
N THR A 52 -2.85 1.74 2.02
CA THR A 52 -3.38 1.27 3.31
C THR A 52 -4.89 1.05 3.27
N THR A 53 -5.65 1.97 2.67
CA THR A 53 -7.09 1.81 2.48
C THR A 53 -7.40 0.60 1.62
N LEU A 54 -6.69 0.43 0.49
CA LEU A 54 -6.89 -0.70 -0.41
C LEU A 54 -6.60 -2.03 0.28
N TYR A 55 -5.44 -2.20 0.91
CA TYR A 55 -5.07 -3.44 1.58
C TYR A 55 -6.00 -3.79 2.74
N THR A 56 -6.46 -2.78 3.48
CA THR A 56 -7.44 -2.99 4.55
C THR A 56 -8.79 -3.42 3.98
N SER A 57 -9.25 -2.78 2.89
CA SER A 57 -10.50 -3.16 2.23
C SER A 57 -10.47 -4.57 1.62
N MET A 58 -9.32 -4.99 1.06
CA MET A 58 -9.12 -6.33 0.52
C MET A 58 -9.14 -7.39 1.62
N GLY A 59 -8.49 -7.14 2.74
CA GLY A 59 -8.50 -8.05 3.89
C GLY A 59 -9.89 -8.16 4.53
N TYR A 60 -10.62 -7.04 4.60
CA TYR A 60 -12.01 -7.03 5.05
C TYR A 60 -12.92 -7.81 4.09
N ALA A 61 -12.80 -7.59 2.77
CA ALA A 61 -13.56 -8.34 1.77
C ALA A 61 -13.25 -9.85 1.83
N SER A 62 -11.98 -10.22 1.97
CA SER A 62 -11.55 -11.62 2.12
C SER A 62 -12.10 -12.28 3.40
N TYR A 63 -12.39 -11.51 4.44
CA TYR A 63 -13.00 -12.00 5.66
C TYR A 63 -14.52 -12.22 5.53
N LEU A 64 -15.18 -11.57 4.57
CA LEU A 64 -16.63 -11.70 4.38
C LEU A 64 -17.04 -12.95 3.58
N ILE A 65 -16.10 -13.56 2.86
CA ILE A 65 -16.28 -14.75 2.01
C ILE A 65 -15.83 -15.99 2.78
#